data_AF-A0A9J6EBD2-F1
#
_entry.id   AF-A0A9J6EBD2-F1
#
_cell.length_a   1.000
_cell.length_b   1.000
_cell.length_c   1.000
_cell.angle_alpha   90.00
_cell.angle_beta   90.00
_cell.angle_gamma   90.00
#
_symmetry.space_group_name_H-M   'P 1'
#
loop_
_entity.id
_entity.type
_entity.pdbx_description
1 polymer ?
#
loop_
_entity_poly.entity_id
_entity_poly.type
_entity_poly.pdbx_seq_one_letter_code
_entity_poly.pdbx_strand_id
1 'polypeptide(L)'
;MGLLASKSPTPGPYRPASKGGVYVGMLEFPDIYARFNSLFANPCNTDTKTCTVAGYTLAVQCRLTKDKSGSSTVLFVVYLIDGPWDNNVEWPFGRTINLTLVHPSNYTKDMSWSIPLDQKGMVRKPEPGRGNACACSGPVKWDHLDSVGFVVNKSLYVHIELK
;
A
#
# COMPACT_ATOMS: atom_id res chain seq x y z
N MET A 1 11.53 38.36 9.30
CA MET A 1 11.61 37.03 8.65
C MET A 1 11.34 35.99 9.73
N GLY A 2 10.16 35.40 9.76
CA GLY A 2 9.81 34.36 10.74
C GLY A 2 10.23 32.99 10.25
N LEU A 3 11.14 32.34 10.98
CA LEU A 3 11.45 30.92 10.80
C LEU A 3 10.22 30.10 11.17
N LEU A 4 9.57 29.48 10.18
CA LEU A 4 8.55 28.48 10.41
C LEU A 4 9.23 27.27 11.08
N ALA A 5 8.98 27.11 12.39
CA ALA A 5 9.35 25.91 13.11
C ALA A 5 8.75 24.70 12.40
N SER A 6 9.59 23.78 11.92
CA SER A 6 9.15 22.49 11.40
C SER A 6 8.49 21.74 12.56
N LYS A 7 7.15 21.68 12.55
CA LYS A 7 6.41 20.84 13.50
C LYS A 7 6.96 19.42 13.37
N SER A 8 7.46 18.87 14.48
CA SER A 8 7.76 17.45 14.58
C SER A 8 6.54 16.67 14.10
N PRO A 9 6.69 15.69 13.19
CA PRO A 9 5.55 14.93 12.70
C PRO A 9 4.82 14.30 13.89
N THR A 10 3.52 14.54 13.96
CA THR A 10 2.66 14.00 15.01
C THR A 10 2.75 12.47 14.97
N PRO A 11 2.93 11.77 16.11
CA PRO A 11 2.92 10.32 16.14
C PRO A 11 1.63 9.78 15.48
N GLY A 12 1.77 8.76 14.62
CA GLY A 12 0.63 8.14 13.95
C GLY A 12 0.96 7.58 12.55
N PRO A 13 0.01 6.85 11.95
CA PRO A 13 0.20 6.20 10.64
C PRO A 13 0.10 7.17 9.45
N TYR A 14 -0.34 8.42 9.68
CA TYR A 14 -0.43 9.40 8.61
C TYR A 14 0.96 9.86 8.16
N ARG A 15 1.15 9.97 6.84
CA ARG A 15 2.33 10.58 6.22
C ARG A 15 1.86 11.72 5.31
N PRO A 16 2.45 12.92 5.42
CA PRO A 16 2.21 13.95 4.42
C PRO A 16 2.78 13.54 3.06
N ALA A 17 2.30 14.15 1.98
CA ALA A 17 2.87 13.96 0.65
C ALA A 17 4.37 14.31 0.64
N SER A 18 5.19 13.51 -0.06
CA SER A 18 6.65 13.70 -0.07
C SER A 18 7.10 15.02 -0.70
N LYS A 19 6.29 15.59 -1.60
CA LYS A 19 6.51 16.88 -2.28
C LYS A 19 5.18 17.52 -2.67
N GLY A 20 5.20 18.80 -3.02
CA GLY A 20 4.03 19.48 -3.58
C GLY A 20 3.55 18.84 -4.89
N GLY A 21 2.23 18.84 -5.14
CA GLY A 21 1.63 18.27 -6.36
C GLY A 21 1.48 16.75 -6.38
N VAL A 22 1.74 16.10 -5.24
CA VAL A 22 1.59 14.66 -5.07
C VAL A 22 0.31 14.33 -4.32
N TYR A 23 -0.31 13.22 -4.69
CA TYR A 23 -1.53 12.71 -4.07
C TYR A 23 -1.23 11.48 -3.24
N VAL A 24 -1.85 11.41 -2.06
CA VAL A 24 -1.61 10.35 -1.09
C VAL A 24 -2.91 9.66 -0.66
N GLY A 25 -2.82 8.35 -0.46
CA GLY A 25 -3.87 7.54 0.15
C GLY A 25 -3.29 6.74 1.31
N MET A 26 -3.97 6.74 2.45
CA MET A 26 -3.66 5.85 3.57
C MET A 26 -4.70 4.74 3.62
N LEU A 27 -4.24 3.50 3.70
CA LEU A 27 -5.07 2.31 3.71
C LEU A 27 -4.75 1.46 4.93
N GLU A 28 -5.80 0.85 5.47
CA GLU A 28 -5.73 0.00 6.66
C GLU A 28 -6.09 -1.44 6.29
N PHE A 29 -5.33 -2.37 6.85
CA PHE A 29 -5.67 -3.78 6.91
C PHE A 29 -6.08 -4.14 8.34
N PRO A 30 -7.38 -4.08 8.68
CA PRO A 30 -7.85 -4.37 10.02
C PRO A 30 -7.76 -5.87 10.34
N ASP A 31 -7.59 -6.18 11.61
CA ASP A 31 -7.55 -7.54 12.16
C ASP A 31 -6.57 -8.49 11.43
N ILE A 32 -5.37 -7.99 11.12
CA ILE A 32 -4.36 -8.73 10.36
C ILE A 32 -3.95 -10.04 11.04
N TYR A 33 -3.99 -10.12 12.37
CA TYR A 33 -3.72 -11.37 13.09
C TYR A 33 -4.78 -12.44 12.83
N ALA A 34 -6.05 -12.07 12.66
CA ALA A 34 -7.08 -13.05 12.31
C ALA A 34 -6.81 -13.64 10.93
N ARG A 35 -6.35 -12.80 9.98
CA ARG A 35 -5.92 -13.24 8.64
C ARG A 35 -4.68 -14.12 8.71
N PHE A 36 -3.67 -13.72 9.48
CA PHE A 36 -2.48 -14.51 9.71
C PHE A 36 -2.80 -15.88 10.34
N ASN A 37 -3.67 -15.93 11.34
CA ASN A 37 -4.06 -17.19 11.99
C ASN A 37 -4.86 -18.11 11.05
N SER A 38 -5.51 -17.58 10.01
CA SER A 38 -6.14 -18.40 8.98
C SER A 38 -5.13 -19.04 8.01
N LEU A 39 -3.89 -18.56 7.98
CA LEU A 39 -2.81 -19.07 7.12
C LEU A 39 -2.46 -20.53 7.41
N PHE A 40 -2.70 -21.00 8.63
CA PHE A 40 -2.48 -22.40 9.01
C PHE A 40 -3.40 -23.37 8.25
N ALA A 41 -4.50 -22.88 7.67
CA ALA A 41 -5.39 -23.68 6.84
C ALA A 41 -5.08 -23.56 5.35
N ASN A 42 -4.84 -22.34 4.83
CA ASN A 42 -4.60 -22.04 3.40
C ASN A 42 -3.95 -20.65 3.23
N PRO A 43 -3.34 -20.33 2.08
CA PRO A 43 -2.96 -18.95 1.74
C PRO A 43 -4.13 -17.98 1.95
N CYS A 44 -3.87 -16.85 2.58
CA CYS A 44 -4.89 -15.87 2.92
C CYS A 44 -4.59 -14.54 2.26
N ASN A 45 -5.61 -13.98 1.58
CA ASN A 45 -5.57 -12.64 1.03
C ASN A 45 -6.58 -11.78 1.79
N THR A 46 -6.23 -10.52 2.03
CA THR A 46 -7.17 -9.52 2.50
C THR A 46 -6.97 -8.24 1.69
N ASP A 47 -8.07 -7.65 1.26
CA ASP A 47 -8.06 -6.42 0.47
C ASP A 47 -8.39 -5.23 1.36
N THR A 48 -7.82 -4.07 1.05
CA THR A 48 -8.24 -2.80 1.64
C THR A 48 -9.59 -2.38 1.09
N LYS A 49 -10.24 -1.40 1.73
CA LYS A 49 -11.21 -0.56 1.02
C LYS A 49 -10.53 0.12 -0.16
N THR A 50 -11.29 0.41 -1.21
CA THR A 50 -10.80 1.21 -2.33
C THR A 50 -10.52 2.64 -1.88
N CYS A 51 -9.56 3.30 -2.51
CA CYS A 51 -9.29 4.72 -2.33
C CYS A 51 -9.07 5.39 -3.70
N THR A 52 -9.37 6.68 -3.78
CA THR A 52 -9.09 7.48 -4.98
C THR A 52 -7.87 8.35 -4.73
N VAL A 53 -6.85 8.24 -5.60
CA VAL A 53 -5.60 9.00 -5.53
C VAL A 53 -5.33 9.58 -6.91
N ALA A 54 -5.20 10.91 -7.00
CA ALA A 54 -5.02 11.64 -8.28
C ALA A 54 -6.08 11.30 -9.35
N GLY A 55 -7.31 10.98 -8.94
CA GLY A 55 -8.40 10.54 -9.83
C GLY A 55 -8.40 9.04 -10.15
N TYR A 56 -7.34 8.29 -9.87
CA TYR A 56 -7.34 6.83 -10.06
C TYR A 56 -7.93 6.11 -8.86
N THR A 57 -8.76 5.10 -9.09
CA THR A 57 -9.29 4.25 -8.02
C THR A 57 -8.39 3.04 -7.82
N LEU A 58 -7.94 2.84 -6.58
CA LEU A 58 -6.94 1.85 -6.20
C LEU A 58 -7.45 0.98 -5.06
N ALA A 59 -6.99 -0.27 -5.03
CA ALA A 59 -7.06 -1.14 -3.86
C ALA A 59 -5.68 -1.76 -3.61
N VAL A 60 -5.39 -2.14 -2.37
CA VAL A 60 -4.20 -2.92 -2.04
C VAL A 60 -4.62 -4.24 -1.44
N GLN A 61 -4.08 -5.32 -1.97
CA GLN A 61 -4.21 -6.64 -1.40
C GLN A 61 -2.98 -6.96 -0.56
N CYS A 62 -3.20 -7.37 0.68
CA CYS A 62 -2.18 -8.00 1.51
C CYS A 62 -2.30 -9.52 1.35
N ARG A 63 -1.27 -10.15 0.79
CA ARG A 63 -1.16 -11.60 0.63
C ARG A 63 -0.26 -12.16 1.72
N LEU A 64 -0.80 -13.06 2.52
CA LEU A 64 -0.05 -13.83 3.51
C LEU A 64 0.20 -15.23 2.94
N THR A 65 1.46 -15.63 2.92
CA THR A 65 1.89 -16.94 2.44
C THR A 65 2.80 -17.60 3.46
N LYS A 66 2.77 -18.93 3.49
CA LYS A 66 3.69 -19.74 4.30
C LYS A 66 4.48 -20.64 3.37
N ASP A 67 5.79 -20.62 3.49
CA ASP A 67 6.64 -21.50 2.70
C ASP A 67 6.69 -22.93 3.31
N LYS A 68 7.38 -23.84 2.60
CA LYS A 68 7.53 -25.24 3.04
C LYS A 68 8.32 -25.39 4.34
N SER A 69 9.15 -24.40 4.69
CA SER A 69 9.90 -24.37 5.96
C SER A 69 9.06 -23.87 7.13
N GLY A 70 7.85 -23.38 6.85
CA GLY A 70 6.96 -22.79 7.82
C GLY A 70 7.18 -21.30 8.05
N SER A 71 8.05 -20.66 7.27
CA SER A 71 8.25 -19.20 7.34
C SER A 71 7.10 -18.48 6.66
N SER A 72 6.53 -17.50 7.35
CA SER A 72 5.42 -16.71 6.84
C SER A 72 5.90 -15.37 6.26
N THR A 73 5.41 -15.03 5.08
CA THR A 73 5.70 -13.75 4.41
C THR A 73 4.44 -12.99 4.06
N VAL A 74 4.58 -11.65 4.01
CA VAL A 74 3.57 -10.69 3.59
C VAL A 74 4.01 -10.04 2.29
N LEU A 75 3.09 -9.89 1.36
CA LEU A 75 3.28 -9.20 0.10
C LEU A 75 2.10 -8.25 -0.14
N PHE A 76 2.36 -7.05 -0.64
CA PHE A 76 1.32 -6.08 -0.97
C PHE A 76 1.20 -5.93 -2.48
N VAL A 77 0.01 -6.12 -3.03
CA VAL A 77 -0.27 -5.98 -4.46
C VAL A 77 -1.25 -4.84 -4.66
N VAL A 78 -0.85 -3.85 -5.46
CA VAL A 78 -1.69 -2.70 -5.80
C VAL A 78 -2.47 -3.01 -7.06
N TYR A 79 -3.78 -2.77 -7.00
CA TYR A 79 -4.71 -2.91 -8.10
C TYR A 79 -5.28 -1.56 -8.49
N LEU A 80 -5.32 -1.28 -9.79
CA LEU A 80 -6.20 -0.26 -10.35
C LEU A 80 -7.58 -0.89 -10.58
N ILE A 81 -8.62 -0.24 -10.08
CA ILE A 81 -10.01 -0.68 -10.14
C ILE A 81 -10.81 0.34 -10.95
N ASP A 82 -11.85 -0.11 -11.64
CA ASP A 82 -12.81 0.77 -12.32
C ASP A 82 -13.32 1.85 -11.34
N GLY A 83 -13.21 3.09 -11.76
CA GLY A 83 -13.43 4.26 -10.91
C GLY A 83 -14.28 5.34 -11.59
N PRO A 84 -14.94 6.20 -10.79
CA PRO A 84 -15.85 7.22 -11.32
C PRO A 84 -15.14 8.29 -12.19
N TRP A 85 -13.82 8.44 -12.04
CA TRP A 85 -13.02 9.43 -12.75
C TRP A 85 -12.18 8.82 -13.89
N ASP A 86 -12.38 7.54 -14.22
CA ASP A 86 -11.54 6.84 -15.21
C ASP A 86 -11.64 7.39 -16.64
N ASN A 87 -12.65 8.23 -16.93
CA ASN A 87 -12.77 8.96 -18.20
C ASN A 87 -12.05 10.31 -18.19
N ASN A 88 -11.60 10.78 -17.02
CA ASN A 88 -10.98 12.09 -16.81
C ASN A 88 -9.49 12.00 -16.46
N VAL A 89 -8.94 10.78 -16.43
CA VAL A 89 -7.53 10.50 -16.16
C VAL A 89 -6.88 9.86 -17.38
N GLU A 90 -5.55 9.94 -17.43
CA GLU A 90 -4.77 9.44 -18.56
C GLU A 90 -4.62 7.92 -18.51
N TRP A 91 -4.73 7.29 -19.69
CA TRP A 91 -4.48 5.87 -19.92
C TRP A 91 -3.62 5.67 -21.19
N PRO A 92 -2.74 4.65 -21.25
CA PRO A 92 -2.41 3.68 -20.19
C PRO A 92 -1.78 4.37 -18.97
N PHE A 93 -1.93 3.75 -17.80
CA PHE A 93 -1.38 4.29 -16.56
C PHE A 93 0.15 4.33 -16.66
N GLY A 94 0.73 5.52 -16.50
CA GLY A 94 2.17 5.75 -16.67
C GLY A 94 2.86 6.42 -15.46
N ARG A 95 2.21 6.44 -14.30
CA ARG A 95 2.76 7.08 -13.09
C ARG A 95 3.63 6.12 -12.28
N THR A 96 4.51 6.67 -11.44
CA THR A 96 5.25 5.85 -10.47
C THR A 96 4.40 5.66 -9.21
N ILE A 97 4.21 4.41 -8.80
CA ILE A 97 3.56 4.08 -7.53
C ILE A 97 4.64 3.94 -6.45
N ASN A 98 4.56 4.77 -5.41
CA ASN A 98 5.34 4.56 -4.20
C ASN A 98 4.42 3.94 -3.16
N LEU A 99 4.69 2.69 -2.82
CA LEU A 99 4.00 1.94 -1.78
C LEU A 99 4.85 1.96 -0.53
N THR A 100 4.30 2.37 0.60
CA THR A 100 5.03 2.41 1.87
C THR A 100 4.26 1.67 2.95
N LEU A 101 4.88 0.64 3.53
CA LEU A 101 4.41 0.05 4.78
C LEU A 101 4.83 0.97 5.93
N VAL A 102 3.83 1.49 6.65
CA VAL A 102 4.03 2.56 7.62
C VAL A 102 4.29 1.98 9.00
N HIS A 103 5.39 2.38 9.63
CA HIS A 103 5.62 2.12 11.03
C HIS A 103 4.89 3.18 11.88
N PRO A 104 4.04 2.79 12.85
CA PRO A 104 3.10 3.70 13.50
C PRO A 104 3.76 4.80 14.34
N SER A 105 4.95 4.54 14.88
CA SER A 105 5.65 5.47 15.79
C SER A 105 7.04 5.91 15.33
N ASN A 106 7.56 5.40 14.21
CA ASN A 106 8.94 5.68 13.79
C ASN A 106 9.07 5.64 12.26
N TYR A 107 9.01 6.80 11.63
CA TYR A 107 9.09 6.94 10.17
C TYR A 107 10.41 6.43 9.57
N THR A 108 11.51 6.38 10.33
CA THR A 108 12.79 5.85 9.80
C THR A 108 12.76 4.34 9.59
N LYS A 109 11.75 3.67 10.16
CA LYS A 109 11.50 2.24 9.96
C LYS A 109 10.52 1.96 8.83
N ASP A 110 9.90 2.98 8.23
CA ASP A 110 8.98 2.77 7.11
C ASP A 110 9.68 1.96 5.99
N MET A 111 8.96 1.04 5.37
CA MET A 111 9.47 0.25 4.25
C MET A 111 8.80 0.71 2.96
N SER A 112 9.58 1.27 2.03
CA SER A 112 9.05 1.86 0.79
C SER A 112 9.52 1.13 -0.46
N TRP A 113 8.61 0.98 -1.41
CA TRP A 113 8.85 0.44 -2.75
C TRP A 113 8.42 1.47 -3.78
N SER A 114 9.36 1.94 -4.60
CA SER A 114 9.09 2.84 -5.74
C SER A 114 9.03 2.02 -7.02
N ILE A 115 7.85 1.94 -7.62
CA ILE A 115 7.54 1.02 -8.71
C ILE A 115 7.13 1.84 -9.94
N PRO A 116 8.05 2.08 -10.89
CA PRO A 116 7.74 2.81 -12.11
C PRO A 116 6.87 1.95 -13.03
N LEU A 117 5.76 2.54 -13.52
CA LEU A 117 4.83 1.90 -14.47
C LEU A 117 4.87 2.57 -15.85
N ASP A 118 5.94 3.29 -16.14
CA ASP A 118 6.19 4.05 -17.37
C ASP A 118 6.52 3.19 -18.60
N GLN A 119 6.54 1.86 -18.46
CA GLN A 119 6.67 0.94 -19.58
C GLN A 119 5.37 0.92 -20.40
N LYS A 120 5.39 1.61 -21.55
CA LYS A 120 4.26 1.84 -22.46
C LYS A 120 3.34 0.60 -22.59
N GLY A 121 2.11 0.73 -22.09
CA GLY A 121 0.98 -0.15 -22.42
C GLY A 121 0.73 -1.33 -21.47
N MET A 122 1.51 -1.51 -20.40
CA MET A 122 1.32 -2.64 -19.49
C MET A 122 0.07 -2.49 -18.60
N VAL A 123 -0.27 -1.27 -18.19
CA VAL A 123 -1.36 -1.04 -17.23
C VAL A 123 -2.47 -0.24 -17.91
N ARG A 124 -3.42 -0.97 -18.50
CA ARG A 124 -4.57 -0.40 -19.20
C ARG A 124 -5.64 0.06 -18.21
N LYS A 125 -6.61 0.82 -18.72
CA LYS A 125 -7.84 1.14 -18.02
C LYS A 125 -8.52 -0.16 -17.53
N PRO A 126 -8.89 -0.27 -16.25
CA PRO A 126 -9.65 -1.40 -15.73
C PRO A 126 -10.97 -1.60 -16.47
N GLU A 127 -11.39 -2.85 -16.59
CA GLU A 127 -12.74 -3.18 -17.03
C GLU A 127 -13.68 -3.12 -15.81
N PRO A 128 -14.98 -2.81 -16.00
CA PRO A 128 -15.94 -2.81 -14.89
C PRO A 128 -15.91 -4.12 -14.10
N GLY A 129 -15.72 -4.01 -12.78
CA GLY A 129 -15.63 -5.16 -11.87
C GLY A 129 -14.33 -5.97 -11.94
N ARG A 130 -13.35 -5.58 -12.76
CA ARG A 130 -12.09 -6.30 -12.92
C ARG A 130 -10.88 -5.40 -12.68
N GLY A 131 -10.18 -5.64 -11.57
CA GLY A 131 -8.97 -4.93 -11.21
C GLY A 131 -7.73 -5.37 -12.00
N ASN A 132 -6.88 -4.41 -12.36
CA ASN A 132 -5.56 -4.66 -12.95
C ASN A 132 -4.48 -4.59 -11.87
N ALA A 133 -3.85 -5.73 -11.57
CA ALA A 133 -2.64 -5.74 -10.73
C ALA A 133 -1.55 -4.94 -11.45
N CYS A 134 -1.03 -3.90 -10.81
CA CYS A 134 -0.12 -2.95 -11.45
C CYS A 134 1.21 -2.80 -10.71
N ALA A 135 1.22 -2.96 -9.39
CA ALA A 135 2.42 -2.85 -8.58
C ALA A 135 2.44 -3.91 -7.48
N CYS A 136 3.62 -4.32 -7.05
CA CYS A 136 3.81 -5.33 -6.02
C CYS A 136 5.01 -4.96 -5.14
N SER A 137 4.87 -5.08 -3.82
CA SER A 137 6.01 -4.97 -2.91
C SER A 137 6.98 -6.14 -3.08
N GLY A 138 8.15 -6.08 -2.45
CA GLY A 138 8.89 -7.30 -2.13
C GLY A 138 8.18 -8.09 -1.01
N PRO A 139 8.41 -9.41 -0.88
CA PRO A 139 7.94 -10.17 0.27
C PRO A 139 8.69 -9.73 1.54
N VAL A 140 7.97 -9.57 2.65
CA VAL A 140 8.52 -9.25 3.97
C VAL A 140 8.17 -10.34 4.95
N LYS A 141 9.11 -10.75 5.81
CA LYS A 141 8.85 -11.77 6.84
C LYS A 141 7.86 -11.25 7.87
N TRP A 142 6.83 -12.06 8.16
CA TRP A 142 5.82 -11.72 9.16
C TRP A 142 6.44 -11.47 10.54
N ASP A 143 7.31 -12.37 11.00
CA ASP A 143 7.94 -12.28 12.32
C ASP A 143 8.75 -10.98 12.49
N HIS A 144 9.32 -10.48 11.40
CA HIS A 144 10.01 -9.19 11.41
C HIS A 144 9.03 -8.02 11.56
N LEU A 145 7.91 -8.02 10.84
CA LEU A 145 6.88 -6.97 10.97
C LEU A 145 6.31 -6.91 12.39
N ASP A 146 6.03 -8.07 12.96
CA ASP A 146 5.47 -8.22 14.30
C ASP A 146 6.46 -7.75 15.38
N SER A 147 7.69 -8.29 15.36
CA SER A 147 8.73 -7.96 16.34
C SER A 147 9.20 -6.50 16.29
N VAL A 148 9.19 -5.86 15.12
CA VAL A 148 9.62 -4.46 14.97
C VAL A 148 8.52 -3.46 15.36
N GLY A 149 7.26 -3.90 15.42
CA GLY A 149 6.12 -3.10 15.85
C GLY A 149 5.35 -2.41 14.72
N PHE A 150 5.29 -3.01 13.53
CA PHE A 150 4.46 -2.50 12.43
C PHE A 150 2.96 -2.72 12.66
N VAL A 151 2.61 -3.79 13.38
CA VAL A 151 1.20 -4.09 13.71
C VAL A 151 0.81 -3.30 14.97
N VAL A 152 -0.16 -2.40 14.85
CA VAL A 152 -0.73 -1.67 15.98
C VAL A 152 -2.24 -1.84 15.99
N ASN A 153 -2.82 -2.08 17.16
CA ASN A 153 -4.26 -2.35 17.30
C ASN A 153 -4.78 -3.46 16.37
N LYS A 154 -3.95 -4.49 16.12
CA LYS A 154 -4.22 -5.58 15.17
C LYS A 154 -4.35 -5.12 13.71
N SER A 155 -3.84 -3.95 13.34
CA SER A 155 -3.90 -3.40 11.99
C SER A 155 -2.51 -3.17 11.40
N LEU A 156 -2.40 -3.30 10.08
CA LEU A 156 -1.28 -2.76 9.29
C LEU A 156 -1.74 -1.54 8.51
N TYR A 157 -0.83 -0.58 8.33
CA TYR A 157 -1.10 0.66 7.58
C TYR A 157 -0.17 0.76 6.40
N VAL A 158 -0.75 1.02 5.23
CA VAL A 158 -0.03 1.23 3.99
C VAL A 158 -0.36 2.60 3.44
N HIS A 159 0.67 3.28 2.97
CA HIS A 159 0.58 4.57 2.33
C HIS A 159 0.91 4.42 0.84
N ILE A 160 0.04 4.93 -0.03
CA ILE A 160 0.27 5.00 -1.47
C ILE A 160 0.47 6.44 -1.88
N GLU A 161 1.48 6.65 -2.71
CA GLU A 161 1.76 7.93 -3.31
C GLU A 161 1.95 7.77 -4.84
N LEU A 162 1.21 8.56 -5.61
CA LEU A 162 1.36 8.63 -7.07
C LEU A 162 2.22 9.84 -7.46
N LYS A 163 3.34 9.57 -8.16
CA LYS A 163 4.27 10.58 -8.68
C LYS A 163 4.22 10.68 -10.19
#